data_AF-A0A1Y4K246-F1
#
_entry.id   AF-A0A1Y4K246-F1
#
_cell.length_a   1.000
_cell.length_b   1.000
_cell.length_c   1.000
_cell.angle_alpha   90.00
_cell.angle_beta   90.00
_cell.angle_gamma   90.00
#
_symmetry.space_group_name_H-M   'P 1'
#
loop_
_entity.id
_entity.type
_entity.pdbx_description
1 polymer ?
#
loop_
_entity_poly.entity_id
_entity_poly.type
_entity_poly.pdbx_seq_one_letter_code
_entity_poly.pdbx_strand_id
1 'polypeptide(L)'
;MEFKNIVNDWQKQYPILSPYTPSTLYAKADIILIGLRLDKVMSDTYRLILEILPLWVQEKRKISIPVFFVELFDKDGRQFFIKYQLHKYLFEAAAECANQQFGLILRESIRVNDIFRLIDSFSSTLRPKHNPIDWHRLFELKLALAFYSGEANLIDTVKAEIEKETKYWNEKEFNHLFMKSIKEWKSDLYQKMGNRETFMKQVQLNLDNKKISKLKQIHIL
;
A
#
# COMPACT_ATOMS: atom_id res chain seq x y z
N MET A 1 -17.74 -16.59 -16.84
CA MET A 1 -17.36 -15.16 -17.03
C MET A 1 -15.86 -15.10 -17.20
N GLU A 2 -15.36 -14.44 -18.24
CA GLU A 2 -13.91 -14.27 -18.40
C GLU A 2 -13.34 -13.33 -17.35
N PHE A 3 -12.16 -13.65 -16.80
CA PHE A 3 -11.52 -12.83 -15.78
C PHE A 3 -11.22 -11.40 -16.26
N LYS A 4 -10.97 -11.23 -17.56
CA LYS A 4 -10.81 -9.91 -18.17
C LYS A 4 -12.04 -9.01 -17.95
N ASN A 5 -13.25 -9.57 -18.01
CA ASN A 5 -14.47 -8.81 -17.79
C ASN A 5 -14.60 -8.38 -16.33
N ILE A 6 -14.20 -9.24 -15.39
CA ILE A 6 -14.15 -8.91 -13.95
C ILE A 6 -13.22 -7.71 -13.71
N VAL A 7 -12.03 -7.73 -14.29
CA VAL A 7 -11.06 -6.62 -14.18
C VAL A 7 -11.61 -5.34 -14.79
N ASN A 8 -12.27 -5.43 -15.95
CA ASN A 8 -12.89 -4.28 -16.60
C ASN A 8 -13.99 -3.65 -15.73
N ASP A 9 -14.79 -4.45 -15.02
CA ASP A 9 -15.85 -3.93 -14.15
C ASP A 9 -15.25 -3.19 -12.94
N TRP A 10 -14.19 -3.72 -12.32
CA TRP A 10 -13.42 -2.99 -11.30
C TRP A 10 -12.75 -1.71 -11.83
N GLN A 11 -12.28 -1.71 -13.08
CA GLN A 11 -11.73 -0.51 -13.70
C GLN A 11 -12.81 0.56 -13.95
N LYS A 12 -14.03 0.16 -14.32
CA LYS A 12 -15.17 1.09 -14.44
C LYS A 12 -15.56 1.67 -13.08
N GLN A 13 -15.50 0.87 -12.01
CA GLN A 13 -15.78 1.33 -10.65
C GLN A 13 -14.75 2.36 -10.16
N TYR A 14 -13.48 2.21 -10.54
CA TYR A 14 -12.41 3.16 -10.22
C TYR A 14 -11.72 3.67 -11.49
N PRO A 15 -12.35 4.63 -12.22
CA PRO A 15 -11.82 5.13 -13.49
C PRO A 15 -10.42 5.75 -13.37
N ILE A 16 -10.03 6.20 -12.17
CA ILE A 16 -8.69 6.74 -11.89
C ILE A 16 -7.59 5.69 -12.02
N LEU A 17 -7.91 4.39 -11.95
CA LEU A 17 -6.95 3.30 -12.05
C LEU A 17 -6.78 2.86 -13.52
N SER A 18 -5.56 2.44 -13.86
CA SER A 18 -5.20 1.95 -15.19
C SER A 18 -4.67 0.52 -15.12
N PRO A 19 -4.92 -0.33 -16.14
CA PRO A 19 -4.38 -1.67 -16.18
C PRO A 19 -2.85 -1.67 -16.12
N TYR A 20 -2.30 -2.40 -15.16
CA TYR A 20 -0.86 -2.59 -15.01
C TYR A 20 -0.44 -4.04 -15.32
N THR A 21 -1.26 -5.01 -14.94
CA THR A 21 -1.14 -6.42 -15.36
C THR A 21 -2.53 -6.94 -15.70
N PRO A 22 -2.67 -8.18 -16.21
CA PRO A 22 -3.99 -8.78 -16.40
C PRO A 22 -4.84 -8.91 -15.14
N SER A 23 -4.29 -8.70 -13.93
CA SER A 23 -4.99 -8.80 -12.66
C SER A 23 -4.76 -7.61 -11.72
N THR A 24 -4.14 -6.52 -12.20
CA THR A 24 -3.87 -5.34 -11.36
C THR A 24 -4.21 -4.04 -12.07
N LEU A 25 -4.78 -3.12 -11.30
CA LEU A 25 -5.17 -1.78 -11.69
C LEU A 25 -4.46 -0.78 -10.77
N TYR A 26 -3.62 0.11 -11.29
CA TYR A 26 -2.89 1.09 -10.48
C TYR A 26 -3.01 2.51 -11.03
N ALA A 27 -2.80 3.48 -10.16
CA ALA A 27 -2.48 4.86 -10.48
C ALA A 27 -1.13 5.24 -9.86
N LYS A 28 -0.45 6.22 -10.44
CA LYS A 28 0.67 6.91 -9.80
C LYS A 28 0.10 7.95 -8.84
N ALA A 29 0.46 7.88 -7.57
CA ALA A 29 0.15 8.92 -6.58
C ALA A 29 1.48 9.47 -6.06
N ASP A 30 2.04 10.41 -6.82
CA ASP A 30 3.35 11.05 -6.59
C ASP A 30 4.48 10.05 -6.27
N ILE A 31 4.69 9.71 -5.00
CA ILE A 31 5.76 8.84 -4.50
C ILE A 31 5.40 7.34 -4.39
N ILE A 32 4.15 6.97 -4.71
CA ILE A 32 3.68 5.57 -4.66
C ILE A 32 2.94 5.17 -5.94
N LEU A 33 2.82 3.86 -6.18
CA LEU A 33 1.69 3.32 -6.93
C LEU A 33 0.63 2.83 -5.96
N ILE A 34 -0.63 3.09 -6.28
CA ILE A 34 -1.76 2.68 -5.46
C ILE A 34 -2.85 2.09 -6.34
N GLY A 35 -3.53 1.06 -5.85
CA GLY A 35 -4.70 0.51 -6.52
C GLY A 35 -4.98 -0.92 -6.12
N LEU A 36 -5.57 -1.67 -7.04
CA LEU A 36 -6.22 -2.94 -6.76
C LEU A 36 -5.54 -4.09 -7.47
N ARG A 37 -5.27 -5.15 -6.72
CA ARG A 37 -4.93 -6.47 -7.24
C ARG A 37 -6.11 -7.42 -7.05
N LEU A 38 -6.53 -8.01 -8.15
CA LEU A 38 -7.52 -9.08 -8.18
C LEU A 38 -6.75 -10.40 -8.09
N ASP A 39 -6.55 -10.86 -6.86
CA ASP A 39 -5.77 -12.07 -6.60
C ASP A 39 -6.62 -13.30 -6.90
N LYS A 40 -6.14 -14.14 -7.82
CA LYS A 40 -6.82 -15.38 -8.19
C LYS A 40 -6.48 -16.44 -7.16
N VAL A 41 -7.49 -16.85 -6.41
CA VAL A 41 -7.36 -17.88 -5.38
C VAL A 41 -8.22 -19.06 -5.78
N MET A 42 -7.75 -20.27 -5.56
CA MET A 42 -8.39 -21.48 -6.10
C MET A 42 -8.53 -21.41 -7.64
N SER A 43 -9.24 -22.36 -8.24
CA SER A 43 -9.38 -22.42 -9.70
C SER A 43 -10.40 -21.41 -10.27
N ASP A 44 -11.36 -20.95 -9.48
CA ASP A 44 -12.54 -20.21 -9.95
C ASP A 44 -12.92 -18.99 -9.10
N THR A 45 -12.05 -18.57 -8.19
CA THR A 45 -12.34 -17.52 -7.19
C THR A 45 -11.32 -16.40 -7.29
N TYR A 46 -11.73 -15.18 -6.92
CA TYR A 46 -10.80 -14.08 -6.68
C TYR A 46 -11.14 -13.37 -5.37
N ARG A 47 -10.16 -12.67 -4.85
CA ARG A 47 -10.32 -11.66 -3.80
C ARG A 47 -9.73 -10.35 -4.27
N LEU A 48 -10.24 -9.25 -3.74
CA LEU A 48 -9.71 -7.92 -4.02
C LEU A 48 -8.72 -7.53 -2.92
N ILE A 49 -7.56 -7.04 -3.33
CA ILE A 49 -6.51 -6.56 -2.43
C ILE A 49 -6.18 -5.13 -2.85
N LEU A 50 -6.27 -4.20 -1.93
CA LEU A 50 -5.67 -2.88 -2.09
C LEU A 50 -4.17 -2.99 -1.82
N GLU A 51 -3.35 -2.41 -2.69
CA GLU A 51 -1.90 -2.40 -2.56
C GLU A 51 -1.30 -1.01 -2.75
N ILE A 52 -0.22 -0.74 -2.02
CA ILE A 52 0.66 0.41 -2.21
C ILE A 52 2.07 -0.09 -2.50
N LEU A 53 2.62 0.32 -3.65
CA LEU A 53 3.97 -0.02 -4.08
C LEU A 53 4.91 1.19 -3.90
N PRO A 54 6.13 0.98 -3.38
CA PRO A 54 7.05 2.07 -3.10
C PRO A 54 7.84 2.49 -4.36
N LEU A 55 7.75 3.77 -4.77
CA LEU A 55 8.53 4.28 -5.91
C LEU A 55 9.92 4.80 -5.51
N TRP A 56 10.25 4.84 -4.22
CA TRP A 56 11.58 5.26 -3.72
C TRP A 56 12.60 4.11 -3.63
N VAL A 57 12.27 2.92 -4.16
CA VAL A 57 13.15 1.75 -4.09
C VAL A 57 14.03 1.65 -5.32
N GLN A 58 15.35 1.54 -5.12
CA GLN A 58 16.34 1.46 -6.20
C GLN A 58 16.30 0.11 -6.94
N GLU A 59 16.12 -0.99 -6.22
CA GLU A 59 16.05 -2.32 -6.82
C GLU A 59 14.70 -2.55 -7.50
N LYS A 60 14.68 -2.57 -8.83
CA LYS A 60 13.44 -2.71 -9.63
C LYS A 60 12.56 -3.89 -9.25
N ARG A 61 13.16 -5.03 -8.85
CA ARG A 61 12.43 -6.22 -8.41
C ARG A 61 11.68 -6.02 -7.09
N LYS A 62 12.15 -5.09 -6.25
CA LYS A 62 11.53 -4.77 -4.96
C LYS A 62 10.39 -3.74 -5.09
N ILE A 63 10.30 -3.01 -6.20
CA ILE A 63 9.15 -2.10 -6.47
C ILE A 63 7.84 -2.89 -6.58
N SER A 64 7.87 -4.11 -7.12
CA SER A 64 6.68 -4.97 -7.19
C SER A 64 6.29 -5.60 -5.85
N ILE A 65 7.03 -5.34 -4.77
CA ILE A 65 6.71 -5.81 -3.43
C ILE A 65 5.96 -4.69 -2.71
N PRO A 66 4.69 -4.90 -2.31
CA PRO A 66 3.94 -3.88 -1.61
C PRO A 66 4.57 -3.49 -0.27
N VAL A 67 4.60 -2.18 -0.02
CA VAL A 67 4.91 -1.63 1.31
C VAL A 67 3.67 -1.64 2.20
N PHE A 68 2.48 -1.67 1.61
CA PHE A 68 1.22 -1.89 2.31
C PHE A 68 0.26 -2.68 1.42
N PHE A 69 -0.50 -3.59 2.01
CA PHE A 69 -1.62 -4.24 1.36
C PHE A 69 -2.69 -4.61 2.38
N VAL A 70 -3.95 -4.62 1.95
CA VAL A 70 -5.08 -5.05 2.76
C VAL A 70 -6.14 -5.69 1.86
N GLU A 71 -6.74 -6.77 2.34
CA GLU A 71 -7.79 -7.48 1.62
C GLU A 71 -9.14 -6.78 1.81
N LEU A 72 -10.03 -6.93 0.84
CA LEU A 72 -11.41 -6.48 0.97
C LEU A 72 -12.16 -7.40 1.94
N PHE A 73 -12.82 -6.79 2.93
CA PHE A 73 -13.72 -7.50 3.84
C PHE A 73 -15.19 -7.25 3.48
N ASP A 74 -16.06 -8.20 3.78
CA ASP A 74 -17.51 -8.03 3.72
C ASP A 74 -18.05 -7.25 4.93
N LYS A 75 -19.37 -7.06 4.97
CA LYS A 75 -20.06 -6.32 6.05
C LYS A 75 -19.94 -7.00 7.42
N ASP A 76 -19.61 -8.30 7.45
CA ASP A 76 -19.39 -9.08 8.66
C ASP A 76 -17.91 -9.14 9.07
N GLY A 77 -17.03 -8.45 8.34
CA GLY A 77 -15.58 -8.42 8.59
C GLY A 77 -14.84 -9.68 8.12
N ARG A 78 -15.44 -10.48 7.23
CA ARG A 78 -14.80 -11.67 6.65
C ARG A 78 -14.19 -11.34 5.30
N GLN A 79 -13.14 -12.08 4.91
CA GLN A 79 -12.52 -11.90 3.60
C GLN A 79 -13.56 -12.09 2.48
N PHE A 80 -13.65 -11.12 1.56
CA PHE A 80 -14.65 -11.12 0.51
C PHE A 80 -14.16 -11.93 -0.70
N PHE A 81 -14.40 -13.23 -0.68
CA PHE A 81 -14.12 -14.13 -1.80
C PHE A 81 -15.28 -14.17 -2.80
N ILE A 82 -14.97 -14.03 -4.10
CA ILE A 82 -15.97 -13.97 -5.16
C ILE A 82 -15.65 -15.02 -6.23
N LYS A 83 -16.52 -16.02 -6.36
CA LYS A 83 -16.47 -16.97 -7.48
C LYS A 83 -16.76 -16.25 -8.79
N TYR A 84 -16.07 -16.61 -9.87
CA TYR A 84 -16.23 -15.93 -11.17
C TYR A 84 -17.66 -16.00 -11.69
N GLN A 85 -18.34 -17.12 -11.45
CA GLN A 85 -19.75 -17.29 -11.83
C GLN A 85 -20.72 -16.42 -11.01
N LEU A 86 -20.32 -16.03 -9.79
CA LEU A 86 -21.11 -15.19 -8.89
C LEU A 86 -20.78 -13.70 -9.01
N HIS A 87 -19.76 -13.31 -9.79
CA HIS A 87 -19.32 -11.94 -9.91
C HIS A 87 -20.47 -10.98 -10.21
N LYS A 88 -21.30 -11.25 -11.23
CA LYS A 88 -22.41 -10.35 -11.58
C LYS A 88 -23.39 -10.09 -10.43
N TYR A 89 -23.58 -11.07 -9.55
CA TYR A 89 -24.52 -10.97 -8.42
C TYR A 89 -23.90 -10.29 -7.20
N LEU A 90 -22.60 -10.51 -6.97
CA LEU A 90 -21.90 -10.04 -5.78
C LEU A 90 -21.12 -8.73 -5.99
N PHE A 91 -20.93 -8.31 -7.25
CA PHE A 91 -20.06 -7.18 -7.58
C PHE A 91 -20.52 -5.87 -6.94
N GLU A 92 -21.82 -5.57 -6.96
CA GLU A 92 -22.34 -4.33 -6.37
C GLU A 92 -22.06 -4.26 -4.86
N ALA A 93 -22.35 -5.35 -4.13
CA ALA A 93 -22.05 -5.44 -2.70
C ALA A 93 -20.54 -5.35 -2.41
N ALA A 94 -19.72 -5.98 -3.24
CA ALA A 94 -18.27 -5.91 -3.12
C ALA A 94 -17.73 -4.49 -3.41
N ALA A 95 -18.27 -3.80 -4.42
CA ALA A 95 -17.91 -2.43 -4.76
C ALA A 95 -18.34 -1.45 -3.65
N GLU A 96 -19.50 -1.66 -3.03
CA GLU A 96 -19.94 -0.90 -1.85
C GLU A 96 -18.92 -1.05 -0.69
N CYS A 97 -18.54 -2.29 -0.36
CA CYS A 97 -17.55 -2.56 0.68
C CYS A 97 -16.19 -1.92 0.34
N ALA A 98 -15.77 -2.00 -0.92
CA ALA A 98 -14.50 -1.43 -1.38
C ALA A 98 -14.52 0.10 -1.33
N ASN A 99 -15.64 0.75 -1.65
CA ASN A 99 -15.79 2.20 -1.51
C ASN A 99 -15.72 2.64 -0.06
N GLN A 100 -16.34 1.90 0.86
CA GLN A 100 -16.28 2.18 2.29
C GLN A 100 -14.87 2.04 2.86
N GLN A 101 -14.13 1.00 2.45
CA GLN A 101 -12.81 0.70 2.99
C GLN A 101 -11.68 1.49 2.30
N PHE A 102 -11.76 1.68 0.99
CA PHE A 102 -10.66 2.20 0.16
C PHE A 102 -10.99 3.51 -0.56
N GLY A 103 -12.27 3.94 -0.60
CA GLY A 103 -12.70 5.07 -1.42
C GLY A 103 -12.00 6.40 -1.10
N LEU A 104 -11.56 6.59 0.15
CA LEU A 104 -10.83 7.80 0.55
C LEU A 104 -9.42 7.91 -0.05
N ILE A 105 -8.86 6.81 -0.53
CA ILE A 105 -7.52 6.76 -1.14
C ILE A 105 -7.55 6.31 -2.60
N LEU A 106 -8.73 6.01 -3.15
CA LEU A 106 -8.95 5.69 -4.57
C LEU A 106 -9.74 6.81 -5.25
N ARG A 107 -9.18 8.03 -5.21
CA ARG A 107 -9.72 9.25 -5.84
C ARG A 107 -8.61 10.15 -6.38
N GLU A 108 -8.97 11.15 -7.18
CA GLU A 108 -8.00 12.03 -7.87
C GLU A 108 -7.06 12.80 -6.93
N SER A 109 -7.54 13.11 -5.73
CA SER A 109 -6.75 13.78 -4.69
C SER A 109 -6.93 13.06 -3.35
N ILE A 110 -5.82 12.62 -2.78
CA ILE A 110 -5.74 11.82 -1.56
C ILE A 110 -5.08 12.65 -0.48
N ARG A 111 -5.68 12.78 0.70
CA ARG A 111 -4.97 13.41 1.83
C ARG A 111 -4.01 12.39 2.44
N VAL A 112 -2.79 12.81 2.80
CA VAL A 112 -1.85 11.93 3.53
C VAL A 112 -2.51 11.28 4.76
N ASN A 113 -3.32 12.06 5.49
CA ASN A 113 -4.04 11.59 6.66
C ASN A 113 -5.07 10.48 6.39
N ASP A 114 -5.64 10.40 5.18
CA ASP A 114 -6.55 9.31 4.83
C ASP A 114 -5.78 7.99 4.63
N ILE A 115 -4.56 8.05 4.10
CA ILE A 115 -3.66 6.89 4.03
C ILE A 115 -3.24 6.46 5.43
N PHE A 116 -2.92 7.42 6.32
CA PHE A 116 -2.55 7.11 7.70
C PHE A 116 -3.69 6.44 8.46
N ARG A 117 -4.91 6.95 8.35
CA ARG A 117 -6.10 6.33 8.97
C ARG A 117 -6.31 4.89 8.50
N LEU A 118 -6.08 4.62 7.23
CA LEU A 118 -6.17 3.26 6.71
C LEU A 118 -5.08 2.36 7.30
N ILE A 119 -3.84 2.83 7.35
CA ILE A 119 -2.74 2.10 7.98
C ILE A 119 -3.04 1.84 9.46
N ASP A 120 -3.55 2.83 10.19
CA ASP A 120 -3.87 2.71 11.61
C ASP A 120 -5.02 1.71 11.83
N SER A 121 -6.07 1.79 11.02
CA SER A 121 -7.17 0.83 11.04
C SER A 121 -6.68 -0.59 10.81
N PHE A 122 -5.86 -0.82 9.78
CA PHE A 122 -5.24 -2.12 9.51
C PHE A 122 -4.32 -2.58 10.64
N SER A 123 -3.43 -1.69 11.12
CA SER A 123 -2.45 -2.05 12.15
C SER A 123 -3.11 -2.48 13.47
N SER A 124 -4.30 -1.96 13.76
CA SER A 124 -5.09 -2.35 14.94
C SER A 124 -5.54 -3.82 14.92
N THR A 125 -5.65 -4.42 13.72
CA THR A 125 -6.07 -5.82 13.55
C THR A 125 -4.89 -6.79 13.55
N LEU A 126 -3.64 -6.31 13.53
CA LEU A 126 -2.46 -7.17 13.48
C LEU A 126 -2.36 -8.08 14.71
N ARG A 127 -2.04 -9.35 14.47
CA ARG A 127 -1.82 -10.38 15.49
C ARG A 127 -0.60 -11.22 15.06
N PRO A 128 0.51 -11.22 15.82
CA PRO A 128 0.71 -10.51 17.08
C PRO A 128 0.82 -8.99 16.87
N LYS A 129 0.36 -8.20 17.86
CA LYS A 129 0.22 -6.75 17.75
C LYS A 129 1.53 -6.04 17.43
N HIS A 130 2.65 -6.50 17.99
CA HIS A 130 3.95 -5.85 17.92
C HIS A 130 4.93 -6.58 17.00
N ASN A 131 4.42 -7.26 15.95
CA ASN A 131 5.24 -8.02 15.02
C ASN A 131 6.15 -7.09 14.19
N PRO A 132 7.49 -7.20 14.28
CA PRO A 132 8.39 -6.37 13.47
C PRO A 132 8.23 -6.57 11.96
N ILE A 133 7.84 -7.78 11.53
CA ILE A 133 7.63 -8.11 10.11
C ILE A 133 6.50 -7.27 9.51
N ASP A 134 5.46 -6.98 10.27
CA ASP A 134 4.35 -6.17 9.79
C ASP A 134 4.68 -4.68 9.89
N TRP A 135 5.18 -4.24 11.05
CA TRP A 135 5.39 -2.82 11.34
C TRP A 135 6.52 -2.17 10.55
N HIS A 136 7.61 -2.87 10.22
CA HIS A 136 8.75 -2.24 9.57
C HIS A 136 8.38 -1.57 8.23
N ARG A 137 7.47 -2.17 7.45
CA ARG A 137 6.99 -1.60 6.18
C ARG A 137 5.97 -0.50 6.39
N LEU A 138 5.08 -0.64 7.38
CA LEU A 138 4.11 0.41 7.71
C LEU A 138 4.82 1.71 8.10
N PHE A 139 5.90 1.60 8.89
CA PHE A 139 6.74 2.74 9.24
C PHE A 139 7.51 3.29 8.04
N GLU A 140 8.00 2.44 7.15
CA GLU A 140 8.62 2.90 5.90
C GLU A 140 7.65 3.74 5.07
N LEU A 141 6.40 3.30 4.89
CA LEU A 141 5.37 4.03 4.16
C LEU A 141 4.99 5.34 4.85
N LYS A 142 4.68 5.30 6.16
CA LYS A 142 4.32 6.50 6.93
C LYS A 142 5.43 7.56 6.85
N LEU A 143 6.68 7.13 7.00
CA LEU A 143 7.82 8.04 6.97
C LEU A 143 8.05 8.61 5.58
N ALA A 144 7.95 7.80 4.52
CA ALA A 144 8.05 8.28 3.13
C ALA A 144 6.99 9.36 2.82
N LEU A 145 5.74 9.14 3.23
CA LEU A 145 4.65 10.11 3.09
C LEU A 145 4.91 11.40 3.87
N ALA A 146 5.39 11.30 5.12
CA ALA A 146 5.71 12.46 5.95
C ALA A 146 6.88 13.29 5.39
N PHE A 147 7.94 12.63 4.89
CA PHE A 147 9.04 13.33 4.24
C PHE A 147 8.61 13.97 2.93
N TYR A 148 7.70 13.34 2.18
CA TYR A 148 7.16 13.91 0.95
C TYR A 148 6.32 15.16 1.21
N SER A 149 5.41 15.14 2.19
CA SER A 149 4.61 16.31 2.55
C SER A 149 5.48 17.49 3.02
N GLY A 150 6.65 17.19 3.59
CA GLY A 150 7.56 18.23 4.11
C GLY A 150 7.09 18.82 5.44
N GLU A 151 6.07 18.23 6.06
CA GLU A 151 5.54 18.67 7.35
C GLU A 151 6.41 18.13 8.49
N ALA A 152 7.23 18.99 9.09
CA ALA A 152 8.11 18.61 10.20
C ALA A 152 7.35 17.93 11.37
N ASN A 153 6.17 18.46 11.72
CA ASN A 153 5.31 17.89 12.77
C ASN A 153 4.89 16.45 12.46
N LEU A 154 4.61 16.14 11.19
CA LEU A 154 4.20 14.80 10.78
C LEU A 154 5.39 13.84 10.83
N ILE A 155 6.57 14.28 10.40
CA ILE A 155 7.82 13.51 10.49
C ILE A 155 8.12 13.16 11.95
N ASP A 156 8.04 14.14 12.86
CA ASP A 156 8.32 13.94 14.28
C ASP A 156 7.30 13.02 14.95
N THR A 157 6.03 13.12 14.55
CA THR A 157 4.96 12.22 15.00
C THR A 157 5.25 10.78 14.60
N VAL A 158 5.59 10.53 13.32
CA VAL A 158 5.91 9.17 12.84
C VAL A 158 7.18 8.62 13.52
N LYS A 159 8.21 9.46 13.73
CA LYS A 159 9.41 9.05 14.49
C LYS A 159 9.07 8.68 15.93
N ALA A 160 8.21 9.45 16.60
CA ALA A 160 7.77 9.14 17.95
C ALA A 160 6.97 7.82 18.01
N GLU A 161 6.15 7.53 17.01
CA GLU A 161 5.46 6.23 16.87
C GLU A 161 6.46 5.08 16.72
N ILE A 162 7.47 5.23 15.87
CA ILE A 162 8.54 4.23 15.69
C ILE A 162 9.27 3.98 17.02
N GLU A 163 9.64 5.03 17.74
CA GLU A 163 10.30 4.90 19.05
C GLU A 163 9.41 4.23 20.10
N LYS A 164 8.09 4.45 20.05
CA LYS A 164 7.15 3.79 20.95
C LYS A 164 7.00 2.32 20.63
N GLU A 165 6.84 1.98 19.36
CA GLU A 165 6.57 0.61 18.90
C GLU A 165 7.79 -0.29 19.05
N THR A 166 8.97 0.22 18.71
CA THR A 166 10.24 -0.54 18.78
C THR A 166 10.63 -0.97 20.20
N LYS A 167 10.06 -0.36 21.25
CA LYS A 167 10.25 -0.78 22.65
C LYS A 167 9.70 -2.18 22.93
N TYR A 168 8.76 -2.65 22.12
CA TYR A 168 8.16 -3.97 22.26
C TYR A 168 8.92 -5.05 21.48
N TRP A 169 9.91 -4.67 20.66
CA TRP A 169 10.63 -5.60 19.81
C TRP A 169 11.82 -6.20 20.54
N ASN A 170 12.00 -7.51 20.38
CA ASN A 170 13.16 -8.19 20.91
C ASN A 170 14.37 -7.99 19.97
N GLU A 171 15.48 -7.46 20.50
CA GLU A 171 16.68 -7.16 19.71
C GLU A 171 17.26 -8.40 19.01
N LYS A 172 17.28 -9.56 19.67
CA LYS A 172 17.85 -10.80 19.11
C LYS A 172 16.98 -11.32 17.97
N GLU A 173 15.67 -11.37 18.18
CA GLU A 173 14.71 -11.81 17.16
C GLU A 173 14.72 -10.85 15.97
N PHE A 174 14.73 -9.53 16.23
CA PHE A 174 14.83 -8.52 15.19
C PHE A 174 16.12 -8.69 14.37
N ASN A 175 17.26 -8.88 15.04
CA ASN A 175 18.52 -9.13 14.36
C ASN A 175 18.46 -10.41 13.52
N HIS A 176 17.85 -11.49 14.00
CA HIS A 176 17.67 -12.72 13.23
C HIS A 176 16.78 -12.52 11.99
N LEU A 177 15.76 -11.66 12.05
CA LEU A 177 14.85 -11.40 10.94
C LEU A 177 15.45 -10.47 9.87
N PHE A 178 16.18 -9.44 10.29
CA PHE A 178 16.60 -8.34 9.42
C PHE A 178 18.11 -8.21 9.26
N MET A 179 18.90 -9.07 9.92
CA MET A 179 20.37 -9.03 9.93
C MET A 179 20.96 -7.68 10.37
N LYS A 180 20.22 -6.94 11.22
CA LYS A 180 20.56 -5.59 11.72
C LYS A 180 20.01 -5.38 13.13
N SER A 181 20.67 -4.54 13.91
CA SER A 181 20.10 -4.05 15.17
C SER A 181 18.91 -3.11 14.92
N ILE A 182 18.04 -2.95 15.91
CA ILE A 182 16.92 -2.00 15.84
C ILE A 182 17.45 -0.57 15.63
N LYS A 183 18.58 -0.23 16.27
CA LYS A 183 19.23 1.08 16.13
C LYS A 183 19.72 1.32 14.70
N GLU A 184 20.40 0.34 14.11
CA GLU A 184 20.86 0.41 12.71
C GLU A 184 19.67 0.55 11.75
N TRP A 185 18.64 -0.27 11.92
CA TRP A 185 17.43 -0.18 11.09
C TRP A 185 16.78 1.21 11.14
N LYS A 186 16.62 1.80 12.33
CA LYS A 186 16.09 3.18 12.46
C LYS A 186 16.99 4.21 11.78
N SER A 187 18.31 4.10 11.97
CA SER A 187 19.28 5.00 11.33
C SER A 187 19.17 4.92 9.81
N ASP A 188 19.14 3.72 9.25
CA ASP A 188 19.01 3.51 7.81
C ASP A 188 17.69 4.07 7.29
N LEU A 189 16.59 3.80 7.99
CA LEU A 189 15.26 4.28 7.63
C LEU A 189 15.23 5.81 7.59
N TYR A 190 15.77 6.48 8.61
CA TYR A 190 15.81 7.95 8.69
C TYR A 190 16.75 8.56 7.65
N GLN A 191 17.90 7.96 7.39
CA GLN A 191 18.85 8.44 6.37
C GLN A 191 18.28 8.27 4.95
N LYS A 192 17.67 7.12 4.67
CA LYS A 192 17.07 6.80 3.36
C LYS A 192 16.03 7.84 2.96
N MET A 193 15.21 8.31 3.91
CA MET A 193 14.15 9.28 3.65
C MET A 193 14.59 10.73 3.85
N GLY A 194 15.59 10.97 4.70
CA GLY A 194 16.04 12.32 5.08
C GLY A 194 16.71 13.12 3.96
N ASN A 195 17.31 12.47 2.96
CA ASN A 195 17.82 13.15 1.77
C ASN A 195 16.71 13.28 0.72
N ARG A 196 15.90 14.34 0.84
CA ARG A 196 14.73 14.59 -0.02
C ARG A 196 15.09 14.62 -1.51
N GLU A 197 16.24 15.19 -1.87
CA GLU A 197 16.68 15.24 -3.27
C GLU A 197 16.95 13.85 -3.84
N THR A 198 17.73 13.03 -3.12
CA THR A 198 18.03 11.65 -3.53
C THR A 198 16.76 10.80 -3.58
N PHE A 199 15.89 10.95 -2.58
CA PHE A 199 14.60 10.29 -2.53
C PHE A 199 13.73 10.64 -3.75
N MET A 200 13.54 11.93 -4.04
CA MET A 200 12.71 12.38 -5.17
C MET A 200 13.32 12.01 -6.53
N LYS A 201 14.65 12.04 -6.65
CA LYS A 201 15.35 11.57 -7.85
C LYS A 201 15.07 10.09 -8.10
N GLN A 202 15.11 9.26 -7.05
CA GLN A 202 14.80 7.83 -7.17
C GLN A 202 13.33 7.59 -7.53
N VAL A 203 12.41 8.37 -6.97
CA VAL A 203 10.99 8.33 -7.34
C VAL A 203 10.81 8.66 -8.83
N GLN A 204 11.42 9.73 -9.31
CA GLN A 204 11.32 10.15 -10.72
C GLN A 204 11.84 9.06 -11.67
N LEU A 205 13.00 8.46 -11.36
CA LEU A 205 13.56 7.36 -12.15
C LEU A 205 12.59 6.18 -12.29
N ASN A 206 11.79 5.91 -11.26
CA ASN A 206 10.81 4.83 -11.28
C ASN A 206 9.50 5.24 -11.97
N LEU A 207 9.08 6.50 -11.86
CA LEU A 207 7.94 7.05 -12.61
C LEU A 207 8.18 7.01 -14.12
N ASP A 208 9.42 7.27 -14.55
CA ASP A 208 9.83 7.27 -15.96
C ASP A 208 9.90 5.86 -16.57
N ASN A 209 9.72 4.81 -15.77
CA ASN A 209 9.62 3.45 -16.28
C ASN A 209 8.48 3.35 -17.31
N LYS A 210 8.75 2.76 -18.49
CA LYS A 210 7.79 2.62 -19.61
C LYS A 210 6.43 2.04 -19.21
N LYS A 211 6.39 1.16 -18.20
CA LYS A 211 5.15 0.54 -17.72
C LYS A 211 4.38 1.46 -16.75
N ILE A 212 5.10 2.22 -15.93
CA ILE A 212 4.54 3.10 -14.90
C ILE A 212 4.12 4.45 -15.49
N SER A 213 4.93 5.02 -16.38
CA SER A 213 4.69 6.30 -17.06
C SER A 213 3.31 6.39 -17.71
N LYS A 214 2.80 5.26 -18.23
CA LYS A 214 1.48 5.14 -18.89
C LYS A 214 0.28 5.12 -17.94
N LEU A 215 0.50 4.93 -16.64
CA LEU A 215 -0.59 4.93 -15.66
C LEU A 215 -1.16 6.35 -15.52
N LYS A 216 -2.41 6.44 -15.09
CA LYS A 216 -3.01 7.72 -14.68
C LYS A 216 -2.29 8.28 -13.46
N GLN A 217 -2.25 9.61 -13.38
CA GLN A 217 -1.69 10.35 -12.27
C GLN A 217 -2.83 10.81 -11.35
N ILE A 218 -2.62 10.65 -10.06
CA ILE A 218 -3.40 11.26 -8.97
C ILE A 218 -2.41 11.92 -8.01
N HIS A 219 -2.91 12.71 -7.07
CA HIS A 219 -2.05 13.51 -6.19
C HIS A 219 -2.33 13.27 -4.71
N ILE A 220 -1.24 13.28 -3.94
CA ILE A 220 -1.24 13.28 -2.48
C ILE A 220 -1.16 14.74 -2.02
N LEU A 221 -2.16 15.16 -1.25
CA LEU A 221 -2.31 16.47 -0.62
C LEU A 221 -1.84 16.43 0.83
#